data_AF-A0A6L7LCU1-F1
#
_entry.id   AF-A0A6L7LCU1-F1
#
_cell.length_a   1.000
_cell.length_b   1.000
_cell.length_c   1.000
_cell.angle_alpha   90.00
_cell.angle_beta   90.00
_cell.angle_gamma   90.00
#
_symmetry.space_group_name_H-M   'P 1'
#
loop_
_entity.id
_entity.type
_entity.pdbx_description
1 polymer ?
#
loop_
_entity_poly.entity_id
_entity_poly.type
_entity_poly.pdbx_seq_one_letter_code
_entity_poly.pdbx_strand_id
1 'polypeptide(L)'
;MSAGITFILFIIRQGRADSPLLPLIMFRSPAFGAANGTHLLVGAALIIGMVTIPLMANTVLEKTALGGGLMLMRMTIAIPVGAVLGGLACQRMDARVPTVLGLLLIALGFGLMSSWGTGIAD
;
A
#
# COMPACT_ATOMS: atom_id res chain seq x y z
N MET A 1 -19.97 8.60 24.22
CA MET A 1 -20.97 9.41 23.49
C MET A 1 -20.48 10.82 23.14
N SER A 2 -19.73 11.50 24.02
CA SER A 2 -19.18 12.85 23.78
C SER A 2 -18.26 12.95 22.54
N ALA A 3 -17.39 11.95 22.32
CA ALA A 3 -16.43 11.96 21.20
C ALA A 3 -17.11 12.01 19.81
N GLY A 4 -18.25 11.32 19.64
CA GLY A 4 -18.98 11.30 18.38
C GLY A 4 -19.60 12.66 18.04
N ILE A 5 -20.07 13.38 19.06
CA ILE A 5 -20.69 14.70 18.88
C ILE A 5 -19.62 15.74 18.51
N THR A 6 -18.46 15.70 19.17
CA THR A 6 -17.32 16.58 18.82
C THR A 6 -16.83 16.32 17.40
N PHE A 7 -16.79 15.05 16.98
CA PHE A 7 -16.40 14.68 15.61
C PHE A 7 -17.37 15.22 14.55
N ILE A 8 -18.68 15.10 14.78
CA ILE A 8 -19.71 15.63 13.88
C ILE A 8 -19.66 17.16 13.82
N LEU A 9 -19.51 17.84 14.96
CA LEU A 9 -19.38 19.29 15.01
C LEU A 9 -18.12 19.78 14.30
N PHE A 10 -17.01 19.04 14.40
CA PHE A 10 -15.77 19.34 13.70
C PHE A 10 -15.94 19.23 12.18
N ILE A 11 -16.63 18.20 11.67
CA ILE A 11 -16.93 18.05 10.23
C ILE A 11 -17.80 19.21 9.72
N ILE A 12 -18.85 19.58 10.46
CA ILE A 12 -19.73 20.70 10.09
C ILE A 12 -18.98 22.04 10.12
N ARG A 13 -18.09 22.24 11.09
CA ARG A 13 -17.23 23.43 11.21
C ARG A 13 -16.22 23.51 10.06
N GLN A 14 -15.57 22.39 9.71
CA GLN A 14 -14.66 22.30 8.57
C GLN A 14 -15.35 22.61 7.25
N GLY A 15 -16.61 22.21 7.07
CA GLY A 15 -17.39 22.52 5.88
C GLY A 15 -17.85 23.97 5.73
N ARG A 16 -17.80 24.77 6.80
CA ARG A 16 -18.26 26.17 6.83
C ARG A 16 -17.14 27.20 7.06
N ALA A 17 -15.90 26.77 7.20
CA ALA A 17 -14.77 27.68 7.41
C ALA A 17 -14.21 28.19 6.08
N ASP A 18 -13.98 29.50 5.97
CA ASP A 18 -13.43 30.17 4.78
C ASP A 18 -11.96 29.79 4.46
N SER A 19 -11.27 29.12 5.38
CA SER A 19 -9.97 28.48 5.15
C SER A 19 -9.97 27.07 5.73
N PRO A 20 -10.55 26.09 5.01
CA PRO A 20 -10.60 24.71 5.46
C PRO A 20 -9.21 24.07 5.30
N LEU A 21 -8.68 23.48 6.39
CA LEU A 21 -7.43 22.70 6.36
C LEU A 21 -7.54 21.46 5.45
N LEU A 22 -8.76 20.97 5.22
CA LEU A 22 -9.10 19.94 4.25
C LEU A 22 -10.15 20.50 3.28
N PRO A 23 -9.76 21.02 2.11
CA PRO A 23 -10.72 21.53 1.15
C PRO A 23 -11.58 20.37 0.63
N LEU A 24 -12.83 20.30 1.11
CA LEU A 24 -13.82 19.28 0.75
C LEU A 24 -14.09 19.20 -0.76
N ILE A 25 -13.67 20.22 -1.52
CA ILE A 25 -13.66 20.23 -2.98
C ILE A 25 -12.78 19.09 -3.55
N MET A 26 -11.72 18.69 -2.85
CA MET A 26 -10.84 17.58 -3.26
C MET A 26 -11.57 16.23 -3.20
N PHE A 27 -12.41 16.01 -2.19
CA PHE A 27 -13.22 14.78 -2.07
C PHE A 27 -14.23 14.59 -3.20
N ARG A 28 -14.60 15.67 -3.90
CA ARG A 28 -15.47 15.62 -5.09
C ARG A 28 -14.73 15.21 -6.37
N SER A 29 -13.39 15.23 -6.37
CA SER A 29 -12.60 14.86 -7.54
C SER A 29 -12.47 13.33 -7.66
N PRO A 30 -12.78 12.74 -8.84
CA PRO A 30 -12.54 11.31 -9.07
C PRO A 30 -11.07 10.92 -8.90
N ALA A 31 -10.13 11.86 -9.06
CA ALA A 31 -8.71 11.62 -8.80
C ALA A 31 -8.43 11.38 -7.31
N PHE A 32 -9.15 12.06 -6.41
CA PHE A 32 -8.99 11.88 -4.96
C PHE A 32 -9.60 10.54 -4.50
N GLY A 33 -10.75 10.15 -5.08
CA GLY A 33 -11.32 8.82 -4.86
C GLY A 33 -10.39 7.70 -5.34
N ALA A 34 -9.83 7.85 -6.55
CA ALA A 34 -8.87 6.90 -7.10
C ALA A 34 -7.56 6.81 -6.29
N ALA A 35 -7.05 7.94 -5.80
CA ALA A 35 -5.84 7.97 -4.96
C ALA A 35 -6.06 7.24 -3.63
N ASN A 36 -7.19 7.48 -2.96
CA ASN A 36 -7.53 6.77 -1.72
C ASN A 36 -7.79 5.28 -1.96
N GLY A 37 -8.50 4.92 -3.03
CA GLY A 37 -8.71 3.53 -3.40
C GLY A 37 -7.38 2.82 -3.66
N THR A 38 -6.44 3.48 -4.34
CA THR A 38 -5.10 2.92 -4.58
C THR A 38 -4.33 2.76 -3.27
N HIS A 39 -4.33 3.77 -2.39
CA HIS A 39 -3.70 3.67 -1.07
C HIS A 39 -4.27 2.50 -0.23
N LEU A 40 -5.59 2.31 -0.27
CA LEU A 40 -6.25 1.19 0.41
C LEU A 40 -5.77 -0.16 -0.14
N LEU A 41 -5.73 -0.32 -1.47
CA LEU A 41 -5.26 -1.54 -2.13
C LEU A 41 -3.78 -1.81 -1.85
N VAL A 42 -2.93 -0.79 -1.94
CA VAL A 42 -1.50 -0.89 -1.63
C VAL A 42 -1.30 -1.27 -0.15
N GLY A 43 -2.02 -0.65 0.77
CA GLY A 43 -1.98 -0.99 2.18
C GLY A 43 -2.40 -2.43 2.45
N ALA A 44 -3.51 -2.88 1.84
CA ALA A 44 -3.97 -4.27 1.95
C ALA A 44 -2.92 -5.26 1.41
N ALA A 45 -2.38 -4.99 0.21
CA ALA A 45 -1.33 -5.79 -0.40
C ALA A 45 -0.07 -5.87 0.49
N LEU A 46 0.35 -4.76 1.08
CA LEU A 46 1.49 -4.72 2.01
C LEU A 46 1.24 -5.58 3.24
N ILE A 47 0.07 -5.46 3.88
CA ILE A 47 -0.28 -6.25 5.08
C ILE A 47 -0.28 -7.75 4.74
N ILE A 48 -0.90 -8.14 3.62
CA ILE A 48 -0.94 -9.54 3.19
C ILE A 48 0.47 -10.06 2.95
N GLY A 49 1.30 -9.33 2.18
CA GLY A 49 2.67 -9.74 1.91
C GLY A 49 3.53 -9.84 3.17
N MET A 50 3.39 -8.89 4.10
CA MET A 50 4.12 -8.89 5.37
C MET A 50 3.80 -10.08 6.27
N VAL A 51 2.60 -10.65 6.16
CA VAL A 51 2.20 -11.81 6.97
C VAL A 51 2.51 -13.11 6.24
N THR A 52 2.11 -13.22 4.96
CA THR A 52 2.18 -14.48 4.22
C THR A 52 3.61 -14.92 3.92
N ILE A 53 4.51 -13.99 3.56
CA ILE A 53 5.90 -14.34 3.21
C ILE A 53 6.69 -14.89 4.40
N PRO A 54 6.75 -14.24 5.58
CA PRO A 54 7.47 -14.80 6.72
C PRO A 54 6.75 -16.01 7.30
N LEU A 55 5.42 -16.08 7.25
CA LEU A 55 4.69 -17.27 7.67
C LEU A 55 5.12 -18.47 6.82
N MET A 56 5.09 -18.35 5.49
CA MET A 56 5.54 -19.40 4.56
C MET A 56 7.04 -19.72 4.73
N ALA A 57 7.89 -18.72 4.95
CA ALA A 57 9.31 -18.93 5.19
C ALA A 57 9.59 -19.66 6.52
N ASN A 58 8.77 -19.42 7.56
CA ASN A 58 8.90 -20.07 8.86
C ASN A 58 8.27 -21.46 8.89
N THR A 59 7.16 -21.70 8.16
CA THR A 59 6.43 -22.96 8.20
C THR A 59 6.89 -23.98 7.16
N VAL A 60 7.31 -23.54 5.96
CA VAL A 60 7.62 -24.43 4.83
C VAL A 60 9.13 -24.57 4.60
N LEU A 61 9.93 -23.55 4.88
CA LEU A 61 11.35 -23.54 4.49
C LEU A 61 12.32 -24.08 5.55
N GLU A 62 11.87 -24.39 6.78
CA GLU A 62 12.70 -24.88 7.91
C GLU A 62 14.04 -24.12 8.11
N LYS A 63 14.14 -22.87 7.66
CA LYS A 63 15.38 -22.09 7.77
C LYS A 63 15.49 -21.49 9.16
N THR A 64 16.70 -21.53 9.71
CA THR A 64 17.07 -20.85 10.97
C THR A 64 16.57 -19.39 10.95
N ALA A 65 16.17 -18.86 12.11
CA ALA A 65 15.61 -17.50 12.26
C ALA A 65 16.43 -16.40 11.54
N LEU A 66 17.75 -16.62 11.40
CA LEU A 66 18.67 -15.75 10.67
C LEU A 66 18.37 -15.68 9.15
N GLY A 67 18.02 -16.80 8.51
CA GLY A 67 17.66 -16.86 7.10
C GLY A 67 16.33 -16.20 6.79
N GLY A 68 15.32 -16.37 7.65
CA GLY A 68 14.05 -15.66 7.58
C GLY A 68 14.22 -14.14 7.77
N GLY A 69 15.04 -13.74 8.74
CA GLY A 69 15.40 -12.33 8.97
C GLY A 69 16.12 -11.68 7.80
N LEU A 70 17.03 -12.40 7.13
CA LEU A 70 17.71 -11.94 5.91
C LEU A 70 16.74 -11.78 4.72
N MET A 71 15.76 -12.67 4.55
CA MET A 71 14.70 -12.49 3.54
C MET A 71 13.84 -11.26 3.82
N LEU A 72 13.47 -11.04 5.10
CA LEU A 72 12.73 -9.85 5.50
C LEU A 72 13.53 -8.57 5.22
N MET A 73 14.84 -8.55 5.54
CA MET A 73 15.71 -7.41 5.20
C MET A 73 15.75 -7.14 3.70
N ARG A 74 15.82 -8.19 2.87
CA ARG A 74 15.80 -8.03 1.40
C ARG A 74 14.47 -7.46 0.89
N MET A 75 13.33 -7.85 1.47
CA MET A 75 12.04 -7.21 1.19
C MET A 75 12.01 -5.76 1.64
N THR A 76 12.50 -5.46 2.85
CA THR A 76 12.50 -4.10 3.39
C THR A 76 13.39 -3.17 2.57
N ILE A 77 14.48 -3.66 1.98
CA ILE A 77 15.33 -2.89 1.04
C ILE A 77 14.59 -2.56 -0.26
N ALA A 78 13.65 -3.40 -0.71
CA ALA A 78 12.88 -3.11 -1.91
C ALA A 78 11.97 -1.87 -1.75
N ILE A 79 11.52 -1.57 -0.53
CA ILE A 79 10.65 -0.42 -0.23
C ILE A 79 11.34 0.93 -0.54
N PRO A 80 12.52 1.27 0.03
CA PRO A 80 13.18 2.54 -0.26
C PRO A 80 13.61 2.63 -1.73
N VAL A 81 14.03 1.52 -2.35
CA VAL A 81 14.35 1.51 -3.79
C VAL A 81 13.12 1.87 -4.62
N GLY A 82 11.98 1.24 -4.34
CA GLY A 82 10.70 1.56 -4.98
C GLY A 82 10.25 2.99 -4.71
N ALA A 83 10.46 3.53 -3.51
CA ALA A 83 10.11 4.90 -3.15
C ALA A 83 10.93 5.94 -3.93
N VAL A 84 12.23 5.71 -4.11
CA VAL A 84 13.11 6.60 -4.89
C VAL A 84 12.73 6.56 -6.37
N LEU A 85 12.56 5.37 -6.94
CA LEU A 85 12.18 5.21 -8.35
C LEU A 85 10.78 5.78 -8.63
N GLY A 86 9.82 5.50 -7.74
CA GLY A 86 8.45 6.03 -7.84
C GLY A 86 8.41 7.56 -7.69
N GLY A 87 9.18 8.12 -6.76
CA GLY A 87 9.28 9.57 -6.58
C GLY A 87 9.89 10.28 -7.79
N LEU A 88 10.96 9.71 -8.37
CA LEU A 88 11.58 10.22 -9.61
C LEU A 88 10.63 10.12 -10.81
N ALA A 89 9.86 9.03 -10.91
CA ALA A 89 8.87 8.84 -11.97
C ALA A 89 7.71 9.85 -11.83
N CYS A 90 7.22 10.09 -10.61
CA CYS A 90 6.19 11.11 -10.33
C CYS A 90 6.68 12.55 -10.61
N GLN A 91 7.98 12.83 -10.52
CA GLN A 91 8.51 14.14 -10.89
C GLN A 91 8.56 14.37 -12.40
N ARG A 92 8.71 13.31 -13.20
CA ARG A 92 8.87 13.41 -14.66
C ARG A 92 7.60 13.11 -15.46
N MET A 93 6.60 12.48 -14.85
CA MET A 93 5.38 12.00 -15.52
C MET A 93 4.13 12.40 -14.75
N ASP A 94 2.98 12.42 -15.42
CA ASP A 94 1.69 12.52 -14.74
C ASP A 94 1.55 11.40 -13.70
N ALA A 95 1.20 11.76 -12.46
CA ALA A 95 1.12 10.85 -11.31
C ALA A 95 0.24 9.60 -11.55
N ARG A 96 -0.64 9.64 -12.56
CA ARG A 96 -1.44 8.49 -13.02
C ARG A 96 -0.57 7.34 -13.52
N VAL A 97 0.50 7.61 -14.27
CA VAL A 97 1.34 6.57 -14.88
C VAL A 97 2.13 5.78 -13.84
N PRO A 98 2.86 6.41 -12.90
CA PRO A 98 3.52 5.69 -11.81
C PRO A 98 2.55 4.88 -10.94
N THR A 99 1.34 5.42 -10.71
CA THR A 99 0.30 4.74 -9.93
C THR A 99 -0.17 3.45 -10.61
N VAL A 100 -0.47 3.50 -11.92
CA VAL A 100 -0.87 2.32 -12.70
C VAL A 100 0.26 1.30 -12.78
N LEU A 101 1.49 1.76 -13.02
CA LEU A 101 2.66 0.89 -13.07
C LEU A 101 2.88 0.17 -11.73
N GLY A 102 2.80 0.89 -10.61
CA GLY A 102 2.92 0.30 -9.28
C GLY A 102 1.84 -0.74 -9.00
N LEU A 103 0.59 -0.46 -9.37
CA LEU A 103 -0.53 -1.39 -9.19
C LEU A 103 -0.36 -2.66 -10.05
N LEU A 104 0.09 -2.52 -11.30
CA LEU A 104 0.43 -3.66 -12.16
C LEU A 104 1.57 -4.50 -11.57
N LEU A 105 2.59 -3.84 -11.01
CA LEU A 105 3.73 -4.52 -10.39
C LEU A 105 3.30 -5.33 -9.15
N ILE A 106 2.40 -4.77 -8.34
CA ILE A 106 1.79 -5.47 -7.20
C ILE A 106 0.98 -6.67 -7.69
N ALA A 107 0.12 -6.49 -8.70
CA ALA A 107 -0.69 -7.57 -9.26
C ALA A 107 0.17 -8.71 -9.82
N LEU A 108 1.25 -8.38 -10.54
CA LEU A 108 2.22 -9.37 -11.03
C LEU A 108 2.93 -10.10 -9.90
N GLY A 109 3.37 -9.37 -8.86
CA GLY A 109 4.03 -9.97 -7.70
C GLY A 109 3.13 -10.95 -6.96
N PHE A 110 1.88 -10.58 -6.71
CA PHE A 110 0.87 -11.47 -6.12
C PHE A 110 0.51 -12.64 -7.04
N GLY A 111 0.42 -12.42 -8.36
CA GLY A 111 0.18 -13.49 -9.34
C GLY A 111 1.31 -14.53 -9.37
N LEU A 112 2.56 -14.08 -9.33
CA LEU A 112 3.72 -14.97 -9.21
C LEU A 112 3.72 -15.73 -7.89
N MET A 113 3.38 -15.05 -6.78
CA MET A 113 3.28 -15.70 -5.47
C MET A 113 2.17 -16.76 -5.42
N SER A 114 1.05 -16.53 -6.14
CA SER A 114 -0.02 -17.52 -6.29
C SER A 114 0.45 -18.79 -7.01
N SER A 115 1.47 -18.71 -7.86
CA SER A 115 2.02 -19.87 -8.59
C SER A 115 2.95 -20.74 -7.74
N TRP A 116 3.45 -20.24 -6.60
CA TRP A 116 4.35 -21.01 -5.71
C TRP A 116 3.71 -22.29 -5.15
N GLY A 117 2.38 -22.36 -5.03
CA GLY A 117 1.68 -23.56 -4.57
C GLY A 117 1.51 -24.66 -5.63
N THR A 118 1.69 -24.35 -6.92
CA THR A 118 1.47 -25.32 -8.02
C THR A 118 2.67 -26.20 -8.34
N GLY A 119 3.86 -25.87 -7.80
CA GLY A 119 5.11 -26.63 -8.00
C GLY A 119 5.59 -27.43 -6.78
N ILE A 120 4.72 -27.64 -5.76
CA ILE A 120 5.03 -28.47 -4.58
C ILE A 120 4.51 -29.91 -4.75
N ALA A 121 3.97 -30.24 -5.93
CA ALA A 121 3.69 -31.61 -6.34
C ALA A 121 4.64 -31.97 -7.49
N ASP A 122 5.85 -32.38 -7.14
CA ASP A 122 6.66 -33.45 -7.76
C ASP A 122 8.03 -33.54 -7.06
#